data_AF-A0A7W7PWB5-F1
#
_entry.id   AF-A0A7W7PWB5-F1
#
_cell.length_a   1.000
_cell.length_b   1.000
_cell.length_c   1.000
_cell.angle_alpha   90.00
_cell.angle_beta   90.00
_cell.angle_gamma   90.00
#
_symmetry.space_group_name_H-M   'P 1'
#
loop_
_entity.id
_entity.type
_entity.pdbx_description
1 polymer ?
#
loop_
_entity_poly.entity_id
_entity_poly.type
_entity_poly.pdbx_seq_one_letter_code
_entity_poly.pdbx_strand_id
1 'polypeptide(L)'
;MILLAGPEKTGKSRIAAEGTASELLGMTYWIEIGGSEGTADYYGRIPGANYEIVPHDGSYQDILDAVRWAVAQPPAVEGKRNMIVVDNVSVLWDMLSDEQAIYARWRAEKRAKEDRRRGPNPDLPVTVDPDLWNRAKDRWGEILWHLRRHSGPTLLLARQELVIAFENDKPTRERTRKIKAEKNLPAAVDAIVELHALGEAYLTGVRTLHWEVTPGQSERFEKFSIDALLRRMGFHEAAATRQVTEARPEAYLDEQQAQQTQQTQQRPPQQSQQRNQRQQQEAPPAQQSTQKADQAGRQVVELIHQALKDPTDPEKRLQAIRAEWGTRTLKQTPTFTKMWGELNADDLITRSLAYVKEEAEKRRKAAEAAASTPGAKAEPDTPAPPPAGQDQAREHQVHPEPEPPAEDDTPPPPDPQAEDGPPPGESPEDTTEAEEPQDRPAPGAQRLADFAAGRPPKREPDRKTKIALDALHAEADVQARVLMRTLSEHLAPISGEGEPEMIPLRNYLLAQRPEIIAQLEREGHTELAAYYQKAPHVDTKIREAFAPYFGGAPAGQ
;
A
#
# COMPACT_ATOMS: atom_id res chain seq x y z
N MET A 1 -15.07 -15.53 -5.30
CA MET A 1 -15.37 -14.22 -4.68
C MET A 1 -16.64 -13.67 -5.31
N ILE A 2 -17.55 -13.15 -4.51
CA ILE A 2 -18.86 -12.64 -4.90
C ILE A 2 -18.93 -11.19 -4.42
N LEU A 3 -19.33 -10.28 -5.30
CA LEU A 3 -19.57 -8.88 -4.98
C LEU A 3 -21.06 -8.65 -4.79
N LEU A 4 -21.46 -8.18 -3.62
CA LEU A 4 -22.81 -7.74 -3.33
C LEU A 4 -22.82 -6.21 -3.21
N ALA A 5 -23.23 -5.54 -4.27
CA ALA A 5 -23.26 -4.09 -4.38
C ALA A 5 -24.68 -3.55 -4.25
N GLY A 6 -24.83 -2.31 -3.78
CA GLY A 6 -26.12 -1.63 -3.79
C GLY A 6 -26.12 -0.35 -2.96
N PRO A 7 -27.11 0.54 -3.14
CA PRO A 7 -27.30 1.70 -2.28
C PRO A 7 -27.38 1.34 -0.79
N GLU A 8 -27.31 2.33 0.07
CA GLU A 8 -27.53 2.12 1.50
C GLU A 8 -28.92 1.57 1.79
N LYS A 9 -29.05 0.80 2.89
CA LYS A 9 -30.34 0.25 3.37
C LYS A 9 -31.06 -0.71 2.40
N THR A 10 -30.33 -1.31 1.46
CA THR A 10 -30.84 -2.34 0.54
C THR A 10 -30.80 -3.78 1.10
N GLY A 11 -30.32 -3.97 2.33
CA GLY A 11 -30.29 -5.28 2.99
C GLY A 11 -29.04 -6.13 2.72
N LYS A 12 -27.95 -5.55 2.19
CA LYS A 12 -26.68 -6.25 1.91
C LYS A 12 -26.18 -7.10 3.08
N SER A 13 -25.95 -6.49 4.24
CA SER A 13 -25.45 -7.18 5.45
C SER A 13 -26.47 -8.18 6.00
N ARG A 14 -27.77 -7.88 5.91
CA ARG A 14 -28.83 -8.83 6.28
C ARG A 14 -28.78 -10.10 5.43
N ILE A 15 -28.69 -9.96 4.10
CA ILE A 15 -28.64 -11.09 3.16
C ILE A 15 -27.35 -11.89 3.34
N ALA A 16 -26.22 -11.22 3.62
CA ALA A 16 -24.97 -11.87 3.98
C ALA A 16 -25.13 -12.75 5.24
N ALA A 17 -25.73 -12.20 6.30
CA ALA A 17 -26.00 -12.91 7.55
C ALA A 17 -26.97 -14.09 7.36
N GLU A 18 -28.09 -13.91 6.65
CA GLU A 18 -29.01 -15.00 6.27
C GLU A 18 -28.28 -16.09 5.46
N GLY A 19 -27.34 -15.69 4.60
CA GLY A 19 -26.52 -16.59 3.80
C GLY A 19 -25.60 -17.51 4.60
N THR A 20 -25.20 -17.10 5.80
CA THR A 20 -24.34 -17.90 6.68
C THR A 20 -25.03 -19.18 7.19
N ALA A 21 -26.36 -19.23 7.12
CA ALA A 21 -27.16 -20.41 7.49
C ALA A 21 -27.13 -21.53 6.42
N SER A 22 -26.47 -21.31 5.27
CA SER A 22 -26.42 -22.29 4.19
C SER A 22 -25.75 -23.59 4.63
N GLU A 23 -26.41 -24.72 4.34
CA GLU A 23 -25.86 -26.04 4.60
C GLU A 23 -24.61 -26.38 3.77
N LEU A 24 -24.32 -25.61 2.72
CA LEU A 24 -23.12 -25.76 1.90
C LEU A 24 -21.85 -25.22 2.59
N LEU A 25 -22.02 -24.46 3.66
CA LEU A 25 -20.95 -23.74 4.34
C LEU A 25 -20.58 -24.41 5.66
N GLY A 26 -19.30 -24.27 6.02
CA GLY A 26 -18.78 -24.58 7.34
C GLY A 26 -19.00 -23.39 8.28
N MET A 27 -17.91 -22.78 8.74
CA MET A 27 -17.97 -21.54 9.51
C MET A 27 -17.90 -20.31 8.61
N THR A 28 -18.52 -19.20 9.01
CA THR A 28 -18.33 -17.91 8.35
C THR A 28 -17.50 -16.98 9.22
N TYR A 29 -16.49 -16.34 8.65
CA TYR A 29 -15.70 -15.30 9.31
C TYR A 29 -16.07 -13.93 8.75
N TRP A 30 -16.48 -13.02 9.64
CA TRP A 30 -16.99 -11.70 9.30
C TRP A 30 -16.00 -10.61 9.70
N ILE A 31 -15.55 -9.81 8.73
CA ILE A 31 -14.61 -8.71 8.92
C ILE A 31 -15.37 -7.40 8.69
N GLU A 32 -15.71 -6.69 9.77
CA GLU A 32 -16.51 -5.46 9.73
C GLU A 32 -15.63 -4.20 9.70
N ILE A 33 -15.49 -3.58 8.53
CA ILE A 33 -14.67 -2.39 8.28
C ILE A 33 -15.53 -1.12 8.29
N GLY A 34 -15.36 -0.33 9.34
CA GLY A 34 -15.94 1.01 9.50
C GLY A 34 -17.47 1.09 9.47
N GLY A 35 -18.13 -0.02 9.78
CA GLY A 35 -19.53 0.00 10.20
C GLY A 35 -19.70 0.80 11.49
N SER A 36 -20.90 1.34 11.71
CA SER A 36 -21.30 1.72 13.06
C SER A 36 -21.21 0.48 13.93
N GLU A 37 -20.35 0.52 14.95
CA GLU A 37 -20.06 -0.57 15.89
C GLU A 37 -21.30 -1.44 16.15
N GLY A 38 -21.26 -2.71 15.72
CA GLY A 38 -22.27 -3.71 16.06
C GLY A 38 -23.32 -4.02 14.99
N THR A 39 -23.08 -3.70 13.70
CA THR A 39 -23.99 -4.14 12.64
C THR A 39 -23.94 -5.66 12.48
N ALA A 40 -22.72 -6.23 12.47
CA ALA A 40 -22.57 -7.69 12.47
C ALA A 40 -23.10 -8.31 13.77
N ASP A 41 -22.89 -7.72 14.94
CA ASP A 41 -23.46 -8.23 16.20
C ASP A 41 -25.00 -8.26 16.16
N TYR A 42 -25.62 -7.21 15.61
CA TYR A 42 -27.07 -7.13 15.49
C TYR A 42 -27.65 -8.23 14.60
N TYR A 43 -27.03 -8.47 13.44
CA TYR A 43 -27.50 -9.49 12.52
C TYR A 43 -27.21 -10.93 12.99
N GLY A 44 -26.40 -11.11 14.04
CA GLY A 44 -26.16 -12.43 14.63
C GLY A 44 -27.42 -13.01 15.30
N ARG A 45 -28.43 -12.16 15.51
CA ARG A 45 -29.75 -12.54 16.04
C ARG A 45 -30.67 -13.14 14.99
N ILE A 46 -30.30 -13.12 13.71
CA ILE A 46 -31.10 -13.74 12.65
C ILE A 46 -31.14 -15.26 12.90
N PRO A 47 -32.33 -15.90 12.92
CA PRO A 47 -32.43 -17.34 13.10
C PRO A 47 -31.58 -18.11 12.08
N GLY A 48 -30.69 -18.97 12.57
CA GLY A 48 -29.80 -19.78 11.74
C GLY A 48 -28.51 -19.08 11.29
N ALA A 49 -28.32 -17.78 11.56
CA ALA A 49 -27.06 -17.11 11.28
C ALA A 49 -25.91 -17.77 12.06
N ASN A 50 -24.81 -18.06 11.36
CA ASN A 50 -23.66 -18.78 11.90
C ASN A 50 -22.35 -18.14 11.40
N TYR A 51 -21.83 -17.19 12.16
CA TYR A 51 -20.57 -16.53 11.88
C TYR A 51 -19.86 -16.05 13.14
N GLU A 52 -18.56 -15.83 12.99
CA GLU A 52 -17.68 -15.25 14.00
C GLU A 52 -17.16 -13.92 13.46
N ILE A 53 -17.26 -12.88 14.29
CA ILE A 53 -16.71 -11.57 13.97
C ILE A 53 -15.21 -11.59 14.26
N VAL A 54 -14.40 -11.32 13.25
CA VAL A 54 -12.95 -11.27 13.37
C VAL A 54 -12.56 -9.88 13.89
N PRO A 55 -11.96 -9.79 15.10
CA PRO A 55 -11.63 -8.51 15.69
C PRO A 55 -10.51 -7.82 14.90
N HIS A 56 -10.59 -6.49 14.80
CA HIS A 56 -9.50 -5.63 14.35
C HIS A 56 -9.65 -4.19 14.88
N ASP A 57 -8.57 -3.43 14.92
CA ASP A 57 -8.52 -2.04 15.38
C ASP A 57 -8.89 -1.01 14.30
N GLY A 58 -9.14 -1.49 13.06
CA GLY A 58 -9.50 -0.65 11.92
C GLY A 58 -8.30 -0.05 11.18
N SER A 59 -7.08 -0.29 11.65
CA SER A 59 -5.88 -0.02 10.86
C SER A 59 -5.78 -1.01 9.70
N TYR A 60 -5.19 -0.59 8.59
CA TYR A 60 -5.02 -1.47 7.44
C TYR A 60 -4.24 -2.75 7.77
N GLN A 61 -3.19 -2.65 8.60
CA GLN A 61 -2.35 -3.81 8.91
C GLN A 61 -3.15 -4.85 9.68
N ASP A 62 -3.95 -4.42 10.65
CA ASP A 62 -4.78 -5.32 11.45
C ASP A 62 -5.95 -5.90 10.63
N ILE A 63 -6.55 -5.12 9.73
CA ILE A 63 -7.53 -5.63 8.75
C ILE A 63 -6.90 -6.69 7.83
N LEU A 64 -5.68 -6.45 7.34
CA LEU A 64 -4.95 -7.40 6.50
C LEU A 64 -4.61 -8.68 7.27
N ASP A 65 -4.22 -8.55 8.54
CA ASP A 65 -3.93 -9.70 9.40
C ASP A 65 -5.21 -10.48 9.78
N ALA A 66 -6.34 -9.81 9.98
CA ALA A 66 -7.66 -10.43 10.11
C ALA A 66 -8.05 -11.23 8.85
N VAL A 67 -7.83 -10.66 7.66
CA VAL A 67 -8.04 -11.37 6.38
C VAL A 67 -7.13 -12.59 6.28
N ARG A 68 -5.84 -12.45 6.58
CA ARG A 68 -4.87 -13.56 6.56
C ARG A 68 -5.26 -14.66 7.53
N TRP A 69 -5.67 -14.28 8.73
CA TRP A 69 -6.13 -15.21 9.76
C TRP A 69 -7.37 -15.99 9.28
N ALA A 70 -8.37 -15.30 8.73
CA ALA A 70 -9.61 -15.91 8.24
C ALA A 70 -9.36 -16.89 7.08
N VAL A 71 -8.46 -16.52 6.15
CA VAL A 71 -8.06 -17.37 5.02
C VAL A 71 -7.29 -18.61 5.49
N ALA A 72 -6.51 -18.49 6.56
CA ALA A 72 -5.73 -19.60 7.11
C ALA A 72 -6.57 -20.60 7.94
N GLN A 73 -7.83 -20.27 8.25
CA GLN A 73 -8.66 -21.15 9.06
C GLN A 73 -8.96 -22.47 8.35
N PRO A 74 -8.72 -23.63 8.99
CA PRO A 74 -9.10 -24.91 8.43
C PRO A 74 -10.63 -25.00 8.32
N PRO A 75 -11.16 -25.80 7.39
CA PRO A 75 -12.57 -26.15 7.34
C PRO A 75 -13.12 -26.50 8.73
N ALA A 76 -14.08 -25.72 9.23
CA ALA A 76 -14.65 -25.96 10.56
C ALA A 76 -15.53 -27.22 10.62
N VAL A 77 -16.08 -27.61 9.46
CA VAL A 77 -16.91 -28.81 9.29
C VAL A 77 -16.30 -29.64 8.16
N GLU A 78 -16.12 -30.94 8.40
CA GLU A 78 -15.55 -31.85 7.41
C GLU A 78 -16.37 -31.84 6.11
N GLY A 79 -15.68 -31.70 4.97
CA GLY A 79 -16.29 -31.63 3.65
C GLY A 79 -16.94 -30.29 3.28
N LYS A 80 -17.07 -29.34 4.22
CA LYS A 80 -17.63 -28.01 3.95
C LYS A 80 -16.55 -26.93 4.00
N ARG A 81 -16.75 -25.85 3.25
CA ARG A 81 -15.79 -24.75 3.20
C ARG A 81 -16.27 -23.58 4.03
N ASN A 82 -15.34 -22.90 4.67
CA ASN A 82 -15.64 -21.69 5.40
C ASN A 82 -15.98 -20.55 4.43
N MET A 83 -16.82 -19.61 4.83
CA MET A 83 -17.08 -18.38 4.08
C MET A 83 -16.36 -17.20 4.74
N ILE A 84 -15.95 -16.21 3.95
CA ILE A 84 -15.43 -14.94 4.47
C ILE A 84 -16.36 -13.82 4.01
N VAL A 85 -16.78 -12.95 4.91
CA VAL A 85 -17.56 -11.74 4.62
C VAL A 85 -16.71 -10.51 4.94
N VAL A 86 -16.60 -9.58 4.00
CA VAL A 86 -15.94 -8.28 4.21
C VAL A 86 -16.98 -7.17 4.11
N ASP A 87 -17.34 -6.56 5.24
CA ASP A 87 -18.38 -5.54 5.38
C ASP A 87 -17.83 -4.20 5.87
N ASN A 88 -17.49 -3.23 5.03
CA ASN A 88 -17.66 -3.21 3.58
C ASN A 88 -16.38 -2.76 2.88
N VAL A 89 -16.18 -3.23 1.66
CA VAL A 89 -14.99 -2.92 0.88
C VAL A 89 -14.96 -1.48 0.36
N SER A 90 -16.09 -0.78 0.36
CA SER A 90 -16.13 0.65 0.02
C SER A 90 -15.42 1.50 1.07
N VAL A 91 -15.65 1.23 2.35
CA VAL A 91 -14.98 1.93 3.45
C VAL A 91 -13.49 1.58 3.48
N LEU A 92 -13.13 0.33 3.16
CA LEU A 92 -11.72 -0.03 2.98
C LEU A 92 -11.05 0.81 1.88
N TRP A 93 -11.73 1.01 0.75
CA TRP A 93 -11.21 1.84 -0.34
C TRP A 93 -11.13 3.33 0.01
N ASP A 94 -12.14 3.85 0.71
CA ASP A 94 -12.16 5.23 1.22
C ASP A 94 -10.99 5.45 2.19
N MET A 95 -10.79 4.54 3.15
CA MET A 95 -9.66 4.57 4.09
C MET A 95 -8.30 4.60 3.38
N LEU A 96 -8.10 3.75 2.37
CA LEU A 96 -6.85 3.73 1.60
C LEU A 96 -6.62 5.04 0.83
N SER A 97 -7.69 5.62 0.27
CA SER A 97 -7.65 6.88 -0.47
C SER A 97 -7.36 8.08 0.45
N ASP A 98 -8.01 8.13 1.61
CA ASP A 98 -7.83 9.17 2.62
C ASP A 98 -6.43 9.12 3.22
N GLU A 99 -5.89 7.93 3.46
CA GLU A 99 -4.50 7.75 3.89
C GLU A 99 -3.53 8.42 2.89
N GLN A 100 -3.77 8.27 1.58
CA GLN A 100 -2.92 8.92 0.56
C GLN A 100 -3.07 10.44 0.56
N ALA A 101 -4.28 10.96 0.77
CA ALA A 101 -4.51 12.40 0.87
C ALA A 101 -3.78 13.00 2.08
N ILE A 102 -3.78 12.30 3.22
CA ILE A 102 -3.02 12.68 4.42
C ILE A 102 -1.51 12.69 4.14
N TYR A 103 -0.97 11.64 3.51
CA TYR A 103 0.44 11.58 3.15
C TYR A 103 0.86 12.66 2.15
N ALA A 104 0.02 12.93 1.14
CA ALA A 104 0.27 13.99 0.17
C ALA A 104 0.37 15.36 0.85
N ARG A 105 -0.55 15.64 1.79
CA ARG A 105 -0.53 16.87 2.60
C ARG A 105 0.72 16.97 3.45
N TRP A 106 1.09 15.91 4.16
CA TRP A 106 2.31 15.86 4.96
C TRP A 106 3.57 16.12 4.11
N ARG A 107 3.66 15.52 2.91
CA ARG A 107 4.76 15.78 1.95
C ARG A 107 4.81 17.24 1.52
N ALA A 108 3.64 17.83 1.20
CA ALA A 108 3.55 19.23 0.78
C ALA A 108 3.95 20.19 1.90
N GLU A 109 3.51 19.95 3.15
CA GLU A 109 3.91 20.71 4.33
C GLU A 109 5.41 20.64 4.59
N LYS A 110 5.99 19.43 4.50
CA LYS A 110 7.43 19.22 4.69
C LYS A 110 8.23 20.00 3.64
N ARG A 111 7.86 19.92 2.36
CA ARG A 111 8.51 20.68 1.28
C ARG A 111 8.37 22.18 1.47
N ALA A 112 7.19 22.68 1.83
CA ALA A 112 6.98 24.10 2.09
C ALA A 112 7.87 24.60 3.24
N LYS A 113 8.04 23.81 4.30
CA LYS A 113 8.94 24.12 5.42
C LYS A 113 10.41 24.16 4.98
N GLU A 114 10.85 23.20 4.17
CA GLU A 114 12.21 23.14 3.60
C GLU A 114 12.49 24.34 2.68
N ASP A 115 11.53 24.68 1.82
CA ASP A 115 11.61 25.81 0.88
C ASP A 115 11.34 27.18 1.53
N ARG A 116 11.07 27.23 2.84
CA ARG A 116 10.66 28.43 3.60
C ARG A 116 9.45 29.16 2.98
N ARG A 117 8.52 28.38 2.41
CA ARG A 117 7.25 28.84 1.83
C ARG A 117 6.10 28.60 2.81
N ARG A 118 4.98 29.28 2.58
CA ARG A 118 3.73 29.01 3.30
C ARG A 118 3.25 27.60 2.96
N GLY A 119 2.87 26.83 3.98
CA GLY A 119 2.32 25.49 3.83
C GLY A 119 1.00 25.48 3.05
N PRO A 120 0.56 24.30 2.58
CA PRO A 120 -0.75 24.13 1.94
C PRO A 120 -1.87 24.60 2.87
N ASN A 121 -2.92 25.18 2.30
CA ASN A 121 -4.08 25.64 3.06
C ASN A 121 -4.81 24.42 3.66
N PRO A 122 -5.11 24.39 4.97
CA PRO A 122 -5.92 23.34 5.59
C PRO A 122 -7.20 23.04 4.80
N ASP A 123 -7.88 24.07 4.32
CA ASP A 123 -9.22 23.99 3.73
C ASP A 123 -9.23 23.62 2.24
N LEU A 124 -8.05 23.56 1.60
CA LEU A 124 -7.96 23.23 0.18
C LEU A 124 -7.54 21.77 -0.01
N PRO A 125 -8.08 21.09 -1.05
CA PRO A 125 -7.63 19.76 -1.40
C PRO A 125 -6.17 19.80 -1.86
N VAL A 126 -5.39 18.82 -1.42
CA VAL A 126 -4.01 18.64 -1.85
C VAL A 126 -3.99 17.67 -3.04
N THR A 127 -3.20 17.98 -4.06
CA THR A 127 -2.98 17.05 -5.18
C THR A 127 -2.23 15.82 -4.69
N VAL A 128 -2.83 14.65 -4.87
CA VAL A 128 -2.20 13.36 -4.55
C VAL A 128 -1.36 12.91 -5.74
N ASP A 129 -0.06 12.75 -5.51
CA ASP A 129 0.88 12.30 -6.53
C ASP A 129 0.52 10.88 -7.03
N PRO A 130 0.79 10.54 -8.30
CA PRO A 130 0.50 9.22 -8.85
C PRO A 130 1.15 8.04 -8.11
N ASP A 131 2.29 8.24 -7.45
CA ASP A 131 2.97 7.18 -6.68
C ASP A 131 2.16 6.74 -5.46
N LEU A 132 1.49 7.68 -4.78
CA LEU A 132 0.63 7.40 -3.64
C LEU A 132 -0.61 6.61 -4.07
N TRP A 133 -1.20 6.95 -5.23
CA TRP A 133 -2.30 6.17 -5.80
C TRP A 133 -1.91 4.73 -6.12
N ASN A 134 -0.70 4.51 -6.66
CA ASN A 134 -0.20 3.16 -6.90
C ASN A 134 -0.03 2.40 -5.58
N ARG A 135 0.46 3.05 -4.52
CA ARG A 135 0.56 2.43 -3.19
C ARG A 135 -0.81 2.00 -2.64
N ALA A 136 -1.86 2.81 -2.80
CA ALA A 136 -3.21 2.43 -2.40
C ALA A 136 -3.71 1.21 -3.19
N LYS A 137 -3.46 1.17 -4.50
CA LYS A 137 -3.80 0.03 -5.36
C LYS A 137 -3.03 -1.24 -4.98
N ASP A 138 -1.75 -1.14 -4.65
CA ASP A 138 -0.95 -2.28 -4.21
C ASP A 138 -1.51 -2.88 -2.92
N ARG A 139 -1.83 -2.02 -1.95
CA ARG A 139 -2.43 -2.42 -0.67
C ARG A 139 -3.83 -3.03 -0.81
N TRP A 140 -4.64 -2.47 -1.70
CA TRP A 140 -5.92 -3.06 -2.09
C TRP A 140 -5.73 -4.43 -2.75
N GLY A 141 -4.76 -4.52 -3.68
CA GLY A 141 -4.39 -5.74 -4.38
C GLY A 141 -3.96 -6.85 -3.43
N GLU A 142 -3.25 -6.52 -2.35
CA GLU A 142 -2.83 -7.47 -1.32
C GLU A 142 -4.02 -8.09 -0.56
N ILE A 143 -5.03 -7.31 -0.21
CA ILE A 143 -6.27 -7.84 0.40
C ILE A 143 -6.96 -8.81 -0.56
N LEU A 144 -7.17 -8.40 -1.82
CA LEU A 144 -7.79 -9.25 -2.83
C LEU A 144 -6.96 -10.50 -3.13
N TRP A 145 -5.64 -10.40 -3.06
CA TRP A 145 -4.71 -11.51 -3.23
C TRP A 145 -4.97 -12.59 -2.17
N HIS A 146 -5.12 -12.22 -0.90
CA HIS A 146 -5.41 -13.17 0.16
C HIS A 146 -6.80 -13.80 0.00
N LEU A 147 -7.82 -12.97 -0.24
CA LEU A 147 -9.19 -13.44 -0.41
C LEU A 147 -9.38 -14.38 -1.61
N ARG A 148 -8.64 -14.17 -2.70
CA ARG A 148 -8.70 -15.04 -3.88
C ARG A 148 -8.16 -16.46 -3.63
N ARG A 149 -7.26 -16.62 -2.65
CA ARG A 149 -6.68 -17.92 -2.24
C ARG A 149 -7.56 -18.69 -1.28
N HIS A 150 -8.57 -18.05 -0.71
CA HIS A 150 -9.57 -18.74 0.07
C HIS A 150 -10.24 -19.82 -0.78
N SER A 151 -10.35 -21.03 -0.23
CA SER A 151 -10.95 -22.17 -0.93
C SER A 151 -12.48 -22.07 -0.98
N GLY A 152 -13.08 -21.39 -0.01
CA GLY A 152 -14.52 -21.15 0.09
C GLY A 152 -15.00 -19.87 -0.59
N PRO A 153 -16.29 -19.54 -0.43
CA PRO A 153 -16.82 -18.30 -0.94
C PRO A 153 -16.32 -17.13 -0.11
N THR A 154 -16.10 -16.00 -0.79
CA THR A 154 -15.82 -14.71 -0.16
C THR A 154 -16.87 -13.73 -0.64
N LEU A 155 -17.59 -13.11 0.28
CA LEU A 155 -18.58 -12.09 0.00
C LEU A 155 -18.00 -10.70 0.29
N LEU A 156 -17.99 -9.85 -0.72
CA LEU A 156 -17.52 -8.47 -0.63
C LEU A 156 -18.74 -7.56 -0.70
N LEU A 157 -19.00 -6.82 0.37
CA LEU A 157 -20.13 -5.90 0.42
C LEU A 157 -19.66 -4.52 -0.03
N ALA A 158 -20.36 -3.91 -0.99
CA ALA A 158 -19.99 -2.60 -1.52
C ALA A 158 -21.19 -1.64 -1.60
N ARG A 159 -20.92 -0.35 -1.41
CA ARG A 159 -21.86 0.73 -1.70
C ARG A 159 -21.91 0.98 -3.21
N GLN A 160 -23.06 1.46 -3.66
CA GLN A 160 -23.29 1.86 -5.04
C GLN A 160 -23.80 3.30 -5.04
N GLU A 161 -23.19 4.14 -5.87
CA GLU A 161 -23.55 5.54 -6.04
C GLU A 161 -24.28 5.72 -7.37
N LEU A 162 -25.29 6.59 -7.37
CA LEU A 162 -25.98 7.02 -8.59
C LEU A 162 -25.21 8.22 -9.15
N VAL A 163 -24.53 8.00 -10.26
CA VAL A 163 -23.77 9.04 -10.96
C VAL A 163 -24.58 9.47 -12.18
N ILE A 164 -24.74 10.78 -12.36
CA ILE A 164 -25.36 11.32 -13.57
C ILE A 164 -24.32 11.23 -14.69
N ALA A 165 -24.66 10.61 -15.81
CA ALA A 165 -23.79 10.57 -16.98
C ALA A 165 -23.65 11.98 -17.55
N PHE A 166 -22.45 12.37 -17.96
CA PHE A 166 -22.20 13.65 -18.62
C PHE A 166 -21.98 13.40 -20.10
N GLU A 167 -22.67 14.16 -20.94
CA GLU A 167 -22.47 14.16 -22.37
C GLU A 167 -22.20 15.62 -22.79
N ASN A 168 -21.09 15.87 -23.48
CA ASN A 168 -20.68 17.21 -23.91
C ASN A 168 -20.64 18.23 -22.74
N ASP A 169 -20.05 17.84 -21.60
CA ASP A 169 -19.95 18.64 -20.35
C ASP A 169 -21.30 19.07 -19.75
N LYS A 170 -22.42 18.47 -20.18
CA LYS A 170 -23.75 18.70 -19.61
C LYS A 170 -24.23 17.43 -18.89
N PRO A 171 -24.80 17.57 -17.67
CA PRO A 171 -25.42 16.43 -17.00
C PRO A 171 -26.61 15.95 -17.85
N THR A 172 -26.59 14.66 -18.20
CA THR A 172 -27.71 14.01 -18.88
C THR A 172 -28.81 13.64 -17.88
N ARG A 173 -29.93 13.12 -18.37
CA ARG A 173 -30.94 12.48 -17.50
C ARG A 173 -30.59 11.05 -17.13
N GLU A 174 -29.59 10.47 -17.81
CA GLU A 174 -29.17 9.11 -17.59
C GLU A 174 -28.39 8.99 -16.29
N ARG A 175 -28.79 8.03 -15.47
CA ARG A 175 -28.16 7.74 -14.19
C ARG A 175 -27.51 6.39 -14.27
N THR A 176 -26.19 6.37 -14.20
CA THR A 176 -25.41 5.14 -14.14
C THR A 176 -25.11 4.82 -12.68
N ARG A 177 -25.35 3.57 -12.33
CA ARG A 177 -25.02 3.02 -11.03
C ARG A 177 -23.53 2.64 -11.03
N LYS A 178 -22.74 3.26 -10.16
CA LYS A 178 -21.31 2.98 -10.03
C LYS A 178 -21.02 2.32 -8.68
N ILE A 179 -20.29 1.22 -8.70
CA ILE A 179 -19.81 0.55 -7.48
C ILE A 179 -18.71 1.42 -6.87
N LYS A 180 -18.85 1.77 -5.59
CA LYS A 180 -17.86 2.52 -4.83
C LYS A 180 -16.77 1.58 -4.33
N ALA A 181 -15.78 1.32 -5.17
CA ALA A 181 -14.60 0.54 -4.83
C ALA A 181 -13.49 0.83 -5.85
N GLU A 182 -12.36 0.13 -5.73
CA GLU A 182 -11.33 0.15 -6.77
C GLU A 182 -11.89 -0.34 -8.12
N LYS A 183 -11.49 0.32 -9.21
CA LYS A 183 -12.07 0.18 -10.56
C LYS A 183 -12.03 -1.25 -11.09
N ASN A 184 -11.04 -2.05 -10.72
CA ASN A 184 -10.87 -3.43 -11.20
C ASN A 184 -11.60 -4.47 -10.34
N LEU A 185 -12.27 -4.06 -9.24
CA LEU A 185 -13.01 -4.99 -8.38
C LEU A 185 -14.06 -5.82 -9.15
N PRO A 186 -14.92 -5.25 -10.02
CA PRO A 186 -15.90 -6.03 -10.77
C PRO A 186 -15.27 -7.11 -11.64
N ALA A 187 -14.10 -6.83 -12.24
CA ALA A 187 -13.37 -7.80 -13.05
C ALA A 187 -12.66 -8.89 -12.20
N ALA A 188 -12.40 -8.61 -10.92
CA ALA A 188 -11.69 -9.52 -10.03
C ALA A 188 -12.58 -10.61 -9.42
N VAL A 189 -13.91 -10.42 -9.40
CA VAL A 189 -14.87 -11.32 -8.76
C VAL A 189 -15.47 -12.33 -9.74
N ASP A 190 -16.04 -13.41 -9.19
CA ASP A 190 -16.70 -14.48 -9.95
C ASP A 190 -18.19 -14.18 -10.18
N ALA A 191 -18.82 -13.37 -9.34
CA ALA A 191 -20.22 -12.96 -9.50
C ALA A 191 -20.41 -11.54 -8.95
N ILE A 192 -21.27 -10.77 -9.61
CA ILE A 192 -21.70 -9.43 -9.21
C ILE A 192 -23.21 -9.46 -9.07
N VAL A 193 -23.68 -9.21 -7.86
CA VAL A 193 -25.10 -9.04 -7.55
C VAL A 193 -25.32 -7.61 -7.10
N GLU A 194 -26.19 -6.91 -7.80
CA GLU A 194 -26.64 -5.56 -7.44
C GLU A 194 -28.00 -5.61 -6.77
N LEU A 195 -28.08 -5.05 -5.57
CA LEU A 195 -29.33 -4.81 -4.86
C LEU A 195 -29.81 -3.40 -5.19
N HIS A 196 -30.97 -3.31 -5.85
CA HIS A 196 -31.52 -2.02 -6.27
C HIS A 196 -32.43 -1.41 -5.21
N ALA A 197 -33.17 -2.27 -4.50
CA ALA A 197 -33.97 -2.00 -3.32
C ALA A 197 -33.99 -3.26 -2.45
N LEU A 198 -34.68 -3.21 -1.30
CA LEU A 198 -34.87 -4.38 -0.46
C LEU A 198 -35.64 -5.46 -1.22
N GLY A 199 -35.03 -6.65 -1.37
CA GLY A 199 -35.64 -7.77 -2.11
C GLY A 199 -35.52 -7.69 -3.63
N GLU A 200 -34.88 -6.64 -4.17
CA GLU A 200 -34.64 -6.48 -5.60
C GLU A 200 -33.17 -6.72 -5.92
N ALA A 201 -32.84 -7.98 -6.26
CA ALA A 201 -31.49 -8.39 -6.64
C ALA A 201 -31.40 -8.59 -8.16
N TYR A 202 -30.30 -8.13 -8.73
CA TYR A 202 -29.96 -8.27 -10.14
C TYR A 202 -28.58 -8.90 -10.26
N LEU A 203 -28.46 -9.96 -11.06
CA LEU A 203 -27.18 -10.54 -11.43
C LEU A 203 -26.67 -9.81 -12.66
N THR A 204 -25.58 -9.06 -12.51
CA THR A 204 -25.03 -8.21 -13.60
C THR A 204 -23.78 -8.82 -14.24
N GLY A 205 -23.16 -9.79 -13.58
CA GLY A 205 -22.06 -10.57 -14.15
C GLY A 205 -21.82 -11.83 -13.35
N VAL A 206 -21.55 -12.94 -14.04
CA VAL A 206 -21.19 -14.21 -13.41
C VAL A 206 -20.21 -14.99 -14.27
N ARG A 207 -19.29 -15.68 -13.62
CA ARG A 207 -18.36 -16.64 -14.20
C ARG A 207 -18.72 -18.03 -13.71
N THR A 208 -19.59 -18.73 -14.45
CA THR A 208 -20.03 -20.10 -14.15
C THR A 208 -20.40 -20.85 -15.43
N LEU A 209 -20.32 -22.18 -15.39
CA LEU A 209 -20.85 -23.08 -16.44
C LEU A 209 -22.22 -23.66 -16.08
N HIS A 210 -22.67 -23.49 -14.83
CA HIS A 210 -23.92 -24.07 -14.31
C HIS A 210 -25.13 -23.16 -14.53
N TRP A 211 -24.91 -21.97 -15.09
CA TRP A 211 -25.96 -20.98 -15.29
C TRP A 211 -25.70 -20.26 -16.61
N GLU A 212 -26.66 -20.38 -17.52
CA GLU A 212 -26.71 -19.59 -18.75
C GLU A 212 -27.12 -18.16 -18.40
N VAL A 213 -26.17 -17.23 -18.44
CA VAL A 213 -26.40 -15.79 -18.31
C VAL A 213 -25.89 -15.12 -19.57
N THR A 214 -26.71 -14.26 -20.16
CA THR A 214 -26.31 -13.55 -21.38
C THR A 214 -25.26 -12.49 -21.02
N PRO A 215 -24.03 -12.53 -21.59
CA PRO A 215 -23.00 -11.55 -21.28
C PRO A 215 -23.50 -10.12 -21.54
N GLY A 216 -23.32 -9.23 -20.56
CA GLY A 216 -23.74 -7.83 -20.66
C GLY A 216 -25.21 -7.57 -20.36
N GLN A 217 -26.02 -8.59 -20.08
CA GLN A 217 -27.39 -8.42 -19.60
C GLN A 217 -27.47 -8.53 -18.07
N SER A 218 -28.23 -7.62 -17.47
CA SER A 218 -28.59 -7.67 -16.05
C SER A 218 -29.88 -8.45 -15.90
N GLU A 219 -29.83 -9.62 -15.27
CA GLU A 219 -31.00 -10.47 -15.05
C GLU A 219 -31.51 -10.32 -13.61
N ARG A 220 -32.83 -10.20 -13.45
CA ARG A 220 -33.43 -10.16 -12.11
C ARG A 220 -33.31 -11.54 -11.45
N PHE A 221 -32.75 -11.58 -10.25
CA PHE A 221 -32.67 -12.78 -9.44
C PHE A 221 -33.87 -12.85 -8.48
N GLU A 222 -34.94 -13.51 -8.91
CA GLU A 222 -36.12 -13.73 -8.07
C GLU A 222 -35.79 -14.55 -6.82
N LYS A 223 -36.28 -14.10 -5.66
CA LYS A 223 -36.05 -14.74 -4.34
C LYS A 223 -34.56 -14.98 -4.06
N PHE A 224 -33.75 -13.98 -4.34
CA PHE A 224 -32.30 -14.04 -4.11
C PHE A 224 -31.97 -14.40 -2.66
N SER A 225 -31.06 -15.36 -2.51
CA SER A 225 -30.35 -15.67 -1.28
C SER A 225 -28.93 -16.11 -1.64
N ILE A 226 -28.00 -15.99 -0.70
CA ILE A 226 -26.62 -16.45 -0.91
C ILE A 226 -26.59 -17.96 -1.17
N ASP A 227 -27.41 -18.75 -0.45
CA ASP A 227 -27.52 -20.20 -0.67
C ASP A 227 -27.98 -20.52 -2.11
N ALA A 228 -29.02 -19.84 -2.60
CA ALA A 228 -29.52 -20.04 -3.95
C ALA A 228 -28.46 -19.67 -5.01
N LEU A 229 -27.72 -18.58 -4.79
CA LEU A 229 -26.61 -18.19 -5.66
C LEU A 229 -25.51 -19.26 -5.68
N LEU A 230 -25.05 -19.72 -4.51
CA LEU A 230 -24.00 -20.74 -4.41
C LEU A 230 -24.40 -22.05 -5.09
N ARG A 231 -25.65 -22.50 -4.92
CA ARG A 231 -26.19 -23.68 -5.60
C ARG A 231 -26.19 -23.52 -7.12
N ARG A 232 -26.70 -22.40 -7.63
CA ARG A 232 -26.73 -22.10 -9.08
C ARG A 232 -25.34 -21.93 -9.68
N MET A 233 -24.36 -21.48 -8.89
CA MET A 233 -22.97 -21.43 -9.30
C MET A 233 -22.26 -22.80 -9.28
N GLY A 234 -22.94 -23.87 -8.88
CA GLY A 234 -22.36 -25.22 -8.82
C GLY A 234 -21.41 -25.43 -7.63
N PHE A 235 -21.50 -24.61 -6.59
CA PHE A 235 -20.57 -24.68 -5.45
C PHE A 235 -20.55 -26.05 -4.75
N HIS A 236 -21.70 -26.74 -4.74
CA HIS A 236 -21.87 -28.07 -4.17
C HIS A 236 -21.15 -29.19 -4.96
N GLU A 237 -20.87 -28.98 -6.24
CA GLU A 237 -20.17 -29.94 -7.12
C GLU A 237 -18.69 -29.59 -7.30
N ALA A 238 -18.27 -28.41 -6.83
CA ALA A 238 -16.93 -27.90 -7.03
C ALA A 238 -15.88 -28.79 -6.35
N ALA A 239 -14.87 -29.21 -7.12
CA ALA A 239 -13.78 -30.05 -6.62
C ALA A 239 -13.16 -29.48 -5.34
N ALA A 240 -12.84 -30.36 -4.38
CA ALA A 240 -12.38 -30.00 -3.03
C ALA A 240 -11.12 -29.11 -2.99
N THR A 241 -10.35 -29.07 -4.08
CA THR A 241 -9.13 -28.26 -4.19
C THR A 241 -9.20 -27.36 -5.43
N ARG A 242 -9.16 -26.03 -5.22
CA ARG A 242 -8.98 -25.06 -6.32
C ARG A 242 -7.48 -24.92 -6.60
N GLN A 243 -7.03 -25.32 -7.79
CA GLN A 243 -5.68 -24.99 -8.23
C GLN A 243 -5.68 -23.59 -8.84
N VAL A 244 -5.08 -22.63 -8.14
CA VAL A 244 -4.80 -21.30 -8.68
C VAL A 244 -3.33 -21.29 -9.07
N THR A 245 -3.05 -21.23 -10.38
CA THR A 245 -1.68 -21.02 -10.87
C THR A 245 -1.45 -19.53 -11.00
N GLU A 246 -0.39 -19.05 -10.35
CA GLU A 246 -0.13 -17.62 -10.23
C GLU A 246 0.83 -17.14 -11.33
N ALA A 247 0.60 -15.91 -11.81
CA ALA A 247 1.64 -15.19 -12.52
C ALA A 247 2.75 -14.87 -11.50
N ARG A 248 3.99 -15.26 -11.80
CA ARG A 248 5.17 -15.01 -10.96
C ARG A 248 6.06 -13.98 -11.64
N PRO A 249 5.87 -12.67 -11.43
CA PRO A 249 6.72 -11.64 -12.02
C PRO A 249 8.21 -11.86 -11.70
N GLU A 250 8.50 -12.33 -10.48
CA GLU A 250 9.85 -12.67 -10.04
C GLU A 250 10.46 -13.85 -10.77
N ALA A 251 9.66 -14.75 -11.36
CA ALA A 251 10.18 -15.84 -12.17
C ALA A 251 10.99 -15.32 -13.36
N TYR A 252 10.66 -14.13 -13.89
CA TYR A 252 11.47 -13.49 -14.93
C TYR A 252 12.87 -13.08 -14.44
N LEU A 253 12.96 -12.59 -13.20
CA LEU A 253 14.25 -12.24 -12.59
C LEU A 253 15.08 -13.49 -12.30
N ASP A 254 14.43 -14.54 -11.79
CA ASP A 254 15.06 -15.86 -11.56
C ASP A 254 15.55 -16.47 -12.89
N GLU A 255 14.76 -16.37 -13.95
CA GLU A 255 15.13 -16.80 -15.30
C GLU A 255 16.32 -16.02 -15.84
N GLN A 256 16.37 -14.69 -15.64
CA GLN A 256 17.52 -13.89 -16.05
C GLN A 256 18.79 -14.26 -15.28
N GLN A 257 18.70 -14.46 -13.96
CA GLN A 257 19.85 -14.87 -13.15
C GLN A 257 20.34 -16.28 -13.52
N ALA A 258 19.41 -17.21 -13.80
CA ALA A 258 19.73 -18.54 -14.29
C ALA A 258 20.43 -18.48 -15.66
N GLN A 259 19.96 -17.63 -16.57
CA GLN A 259 20.60 -17.43 -17.88
C GLN A 259 22.00 -16.82 -17.76
N GLN A 260 22.21 -15.84 -16.87
CA GLN A 260 23.54 -15.28 -16.60
C GLN A 260 24.49 -16.35 -16.04
N THR A 261 23.99 -17.19 -15.14
CA THR A 261 24.79 -18.28 -14.54
C THR A 261 25.17 -19.32 -15.60
N GLN A 262 24.24 -19.71 -16.48
CA GLN A 262 24.51 -20.65 -17.57
C GLN A 262 25.48 -20.07 -18.62
N GLN A 263 25.35 -18.79 -18.99
CA GLN A 263 26.32 -18.14 -19.88
C GLN A 263 27.72 -18.05 -19.27
N THR A 264 27.81 -17.92 -17.95
CA THR A 264 29.10 -17.90 -17.24
C THR A 264 29.74 -19.29 -17.23
N GLN A 265 28.95 -20.36 -17.13
CA GLN A 265 29.42 -21.75 -17.14
C GLN A 265 29.75 -22.28 -18.55
N GLN A 266 29.11 -21.78 -19.60
CA GLN A 266 29.35 -22.21 -20.99
C GLN A 266 30.51 -21.48 -21.69
N ARG A 267 31.16 -20.51 -21.03
CA ARG A 267 32.37 -19.90 -21.61
C ARG A 267 33.52 -20.92 -21.62
N PRO A 268 34.07 -21.28 -22.79
CA PRO A 268 35.14 -22.26 -22.87
C PRO A 268 36.40 -21.76 -22.12
N PRO A 269 37.11 -22.63 -21.39
CA PRO A 269 38.21 -22.26 -20.49
C PRO A 269 39.47 -21.70 -21.20
N GLN A 270 39.47 -21.59 -22.52
CA GLN A 270 40.62 -21.08 -23.27
C GLN A 270 40.71 -19.55 -23.29
N GLN A 271 39.61 -18.80 -23.10
CA GLN A 271 39.67 -17.33 -23.04
C GLN A 271 39.95 -16.77 -21.63
N SER A 272 39.70 -17.53 -20.56
CA SER A 272 39.99 -17.09 -19.19
C SER A 272 41.49 -17.12 -18.86
N GLN A 273 42.27 -18.02 -19.47
CA GLN A 273 43.73 -18.07 -19.27
C GLN A 273 44.46 -16.87 -19.91
N GLN A 274 44.06 -16.42 -21.10
CA GLN A 274 44.63 -15.21 -21.72
C GLN A 274 44.23 -13.91 -21.00
N ARG A 275 43.02 -13.87 -20.40
CA ARG A 275 42.55 -12.68 -19.67
C ARG A 275 43.19 -12.56 -18.28
N ASN A 276 43.44 -13.68 -17.59
CA ASN A 276 44.20 -13.68 -16.34
C ASN A 276 45.67 -13.30 -16.52
N GLN A 277 46.30 -13.68 -17.64
CA GLN A 277 47.68 -13.25 -17.93
C GLN A 277 47.79 -11.75 -18.23
N ARG A 278 46.78 -11.15 -18.89
CA ARG A 278 46.74 -9.70 -19.11
C ARG A 278 46.33 -8.89 -17.87
N GLN A 279 45.41 -9.40 -17.05
CA GLN A 279 45.00 -8.71 -15.80
C GLN A 279 46.03 -8.78 -14.67
N GLN A 280 46.98 -9.72 -14.69
CA GLN A 280 48.10 -9.72 -13.75
C GLN A 280 49.16 -8.66 -14.07
N GLN A 281 49.14 -8.06 -15.27
CA GLN A 281 50.12 -7.03 -15.65
C GLN A 281 49.58 -5.60 -15.54
N GLU A 282 48.27 -5.38 -15.41
CA GLU A 282 47.66 -4.05 -15.33
C GLU A 282 46.42 -4.02 -14.40
N ALA A 283 46.62 -4.15 -13.09
CA ALA A 283 45.55 -3.93 -12.11
C ALA A 283 45.95 -2.86 -11.06
N PRO A 284 45.18 -1.77 -10.90
CA PRO A 284 45.29 -0.85 -9.76
C PRO A 284 44.77 -1.50 -8.45
N PRO A 285 45.14 -0.97 -7.26
CA PRO A 285 44.96 -1.64 -5.97
C PRO A 285 43.53 -1.52 -5.41
N ALA A 286 42.53 -2.07 -6.10
CA ALA A 286 41.13 -2.00 -5.69
C ALA A 286 40.49 -3.36 -5.31
N GLN A 287 41.16 -4.49 -5.55
CA GLN A 287 40.63 -5.82 -5.18
C GLN A 287 41.16 -6.36 -3.84
N GLN A 288 42.12 -5.68 -3.21
CA GLN A 288 42.56 -6.01 -1.85
C GLN A 288 41.66 -5.39 -0.76
N SER A 289 40.81 -4.41 -1.08
CA SER A 289 39.98 -3.71 -0.09
C SER A 289 38.73 -4.50 0.30
N THR A 290 38.10 -5.24 -0.61
CA THR A 290 36.91 -6.05 -0.32
C THR A 290 37.24 -7.27 0.55
N GLN A 291 38.36 -7.96 0.31
CA GLN A 291 38.78 -9.07 1.17
C GLN A 291 39.18 -8.61 2.58
N LYS A 292 39.76 -7.40 2.72
CA LYS A 292 40.05 -6.81 4.04
C LYS A 292 38.79 -6.40 4.79
N ALA A 293 37.78 -5.88 4.10
CA ALA A 293 36.51 -5.50 4.71
C ALA A 293 35.75 -6.73 5.25
N ASP A 294 35.74 -7.83 4.50
CA ASP A 294 35.10 -9.08 4.94
C ASP A 294 35.81 -9.71 6.15
N GLN A 295 37.14 -9.64 6.20
CA GLN A 295 37.91 -10.11 7.37
C GLN A 295 37.67 -9.21 8.59
N ALA A 296 37.62 -7.89 8.41
CA ALA A 296 37.31 -6.95 9.49
C ALA A 296 35.89 -7.18 10.06
N GLY A 297 34.90 -7.42 9.20
CA GLY A 297 33.53 -7.72 9.62
C GLY A 297 33.45 -8.99 10.49
N ARG A 298 34.14 -10.06 10.11
CA ARG A 298 34.17 -11.30 10.90
C ARG A 298 34.86 -11.12 12.24
N GLN A 299 35.96 -10.35 12.30
CA GLN A 299 36.66 -10.06 13.54
C GLN A 299 35.79 -9.26 14.51
N VAL A 300 35.05 -8.26 14.01
CA VAL A 300 34.16 -7.44 14.83
C VAL A 300 32.99 -8.27 15.39
N VAL A 301 32.41 -9.17 14.60
CA VAL A 301 31.34 -10.07 15.09
C VAL A 301 31.86 -10.98 16.21
N GLU A 302 33.08 -11.51 16.07
CA GLU A 302 33.69 -12.37 17.11
C GLU A 302 33.96 -11.58 18.40
N LEU A 303 34.45 -10.34 18.31
CA LEU A 303 34.67 -9.47 19.47
C LEU A 303 33.36 -9.13 20.19
N ILE A 304 32.29 -8.85 19.44
CA ILE A 304 30.95 -8.58 20.01
C ILE A 304 30.40 -9.83 20.71
N HIS A 305 30.58 -11.01 20.11
CA HIS A 305 30.16 -12.27 20.71
C HIS A 305 30.95 -12.63 21.97
N GLN A 306 32.25 -12.34 22.01
CA GLN A 306 33.07 -12.49 23.21
C GLN A 306 32.66 -11.50 24.30
N ALA A 307 32.33 -10.25 23.96
CA ALA A 307 31.84 -9.26 24.90
C ALA A 307 30.52 -9.67 25.55
N LEU A 308 29.60 -10.29 24.80
CA LEU A 308 28.33 -10.81 25.32
C LEU A 308 28.51 -12.00 26.28
N LYS A 309 29.61 -12.74 26.17
CA LYS A 309 29.95 -13.88 27.05
C LYS A 309 30.74 -13.48 28.29
N ASP A 310 31.13 -12.21 28.42
CA ASP A 310 31.89 -11.74 29.59
C ASP A 310 31.00 -11.81 30.85
N PRO A 311 31.41 -12.56 31.90
CA PRO A 311 30.61 -12.76 33.10
C PRO A 311 30.59 -11.55 34.04
N THR A 312 31.49 -10.57 33.84
CA THR A 312 31.63 -9.43 34.75
C THR A 312 30.74 -8.24 34.38
N ASP A 313 30.79 -7.78 33.13
CA ASP A 313 29.98 -6.64 32.65
C ASP A 313 29.95 -6.58 31.11
N PRO A 314 28.98 -7.25 30.46
CA PRO A 314 28.87 -7.28 29.01
C PRO A 314 28.53 -5.90 28.42
N GLU A 315 27.83 -5.03 29.17
CA GLU A 315 27.47 -3.69 28.70
C GLU A 315 28.71 -2.82 28.52
N LYS A 316 29.58 -2.80 29.52
CA LYS A 316 30.82 -2.02 29.48
C LYS A 316 31.79 -2.51 28.40
N ARG A 317 31.84 -3.82 28.15
CA ARG A 317 32.64 -4.40 27.05
C ARG A 317 32.15 -3.96 25.67
N LEU A 318 30.84 -3.99 25.45
CA LEU A 318 30.24 -3.53 24.18
C LEU A 318 30.46 -2.03 23.95
N GLN A 319 30.37 -1.21 25.01
CA GLN A 319 30.69 0.21 24.94
C GLN A 319 32.18 0.46 24.66
N ALA A 320 33.08 -0.35 25.23
CA ALA A 320 34.52 -0.26 24.97
C ALA A 320 34.84 -0.56 23.49
N ILE A 321 34.23 -1.59 22.90
CA ILE A 321 34.37 -1.88 21.46
C ILE A 321 33.91 -0.69 20.62
N ARG A 322 32.78 -0.06 20.98
CA ARG A 322 32.26 1.11 20.28
C ARG A 322 33.20 2.32 20.37
N ALA A 323 33.83 2.52 21.52
CA ALA A 323 34.79 3.60 21.74
C ALA A 323 36.12 3.37 21.02
N GLU A 324 36.62 2.12 21.00
CA GLU A 324 37.89 1.75 20.39
C GLU A 324 37.84 1.83 18.85
N TRP A 325 36.76 1.35 18.23
CA TRP A 325 36.64 1.29 16.77
C TRP A 325 35.99 2.53 16.16
N GLY A 326 35.23 3.29 16.97
CA GLY A 326 34.51 4.48 16.56
C GLY A 326 33.26 4.19 15.70
N THR A 327 32.22 4.99 15.89
CA THR A 327 30.91 4.81 15.23
C THR A 327 31.01 4.82 13.70
N ARG A 328 31.91 5.64 13.13
CA ARG A 328 32.06 5.76 11.67
C ARG A 328 32.58 4.47 11.03
N THR A 329 33.57 3.84 11.64
CA THR A 329 34.16 2.59 11.17
C THR A 329 33.17 1.43 11.30
N LEU A 330 32.47 1.37 12.43
CA LEU A 330 31.49 0.32 12.71
C LEU A 330 30.28 0.39 11.78
N LYS A 331 29.82 1.58 11.39
CA LYS A 331 28.76 1.75 10.39
C LYS A 331 29.14 1.32 8.98
N GLN A 332 30.42 1.35 8.65
CA GLN A 332 30.94 0.93 7.34
C GLN A 332 31.26 -0.56 7.28
N THR A 333 31.19 -1.27 8.41
CA THR A 333 31.56 -2.68 8.51
C THR A 333 30.28 -3.53 8.47
N PRO A 334 29.99 -4.20 7.34
CA PRO A 334 28.85 -5.12 7.27
C PRO A 334 29.10 -6.36 8.12
N THR A 335 28.06 -6.84 8.78
CA THR A 335 28.07 -8.02 9.64
C THR A 335 26.85 -8.88 9.36
N PHE A 336 26.97 -10.18 9.60
CA PHE A 336 25.87 -11.13 9.46
C PHE A 336 25.73 -11.94 10.74
N THR A 337 24.52 -12.00 11.29
CA THR A 337 24.20 -12.83 12.45
C THR A 337 22.96 -13.67 12.19
N LYS A 338 22.91 -14.88 12.76
CA LYS A 338 21.72 -15.75 12.63
C LYS A 338 20.46 -15.16 13.28
N MET A 339 20.62 -14.37 14.33
CA MET A 339 19.51 -13.82 15.12
C MET A 339 18.90 -12.57 14.48
N TRP A 340 19.70 -11.74 13.79
CA TRP A 340 19.25 -10.44 13.31
C TRP A 340 19.56 -10.13 11.83
N GLY A 341 20.12 -11.09 11.08
CA GLY A 341 20.40 -10.94 9.66
C GLY A 341 21.62 -10.07 9.36
N GLU A 342 21.61 -9.41 8.19
CA GLU A 342 22.64 -8.45 7.77
C GLU A 342 22.43 -7.10 8.44
N LEU A 343 23.44 -6.63 9.17
CA LEU A 343 23.46 -5.36 9.89
C LEU A 343 24.86 -4.75 9.79
N ASN A 344 25.01 -3.44 9.94
CA ASN A 344 26.35 -2.90 10.23
C ASN A 344 26.73 -3.18 11.70
N ALA A 345 28.03 -3.18 11.99
CA ALA A 345 28.52 -3.52 13.33
C ALA A 345 28.01 -2.58 14.44
N ASP A 346 27.74 -1.30 14.12
CA ASP A 346 27.23 -0.33 15.10
C ASP A 346 25.78 -0.63 15.51
N ASP A 347 24.95 -1.04 14.54
CA ASP A 347 23.58 -1.49 14.77
C ASP A 347 23.55 -2.81 15.54
N LEU A 348 24.50 -3.71 15.26
CA LEU A 348 24.66 -4.97 15.98
C LEU A 348 25.01 -4.73 17.46
N ILE A 349 25.93 -3.82 17.77
CA ILE A 349 26.25 -3.42 19.15
C ILE A 349 25.02 -2.80 19.84
N THR A 350 24.29 -1.93 19.13
CA THR A 350 23.11 -1.26 19.68
C THR A 350 22.01 -2.26 20.05
N ARG A 351 21.73 -3.24 19.20
CA ARG A 351 20.78 -4.32 19.49
C ARG A 351 21.25 -5.23 20.62
N SER A 352 22.54 -5.55 20.65
CA SER A 352 23.15 -6.37 21.70
C SER A 352 23.04 -5.70 23.08
N LEU A 353 23.25 -4.38 23.16
CA LEU A 353 23.07 -3.60 24.40
C LEU A 353 21.62 -3.61 24.88
N ALA A 354 20.65 -3.48 23.97
CA ALA A 354 19.23 -3.56 24.32
C ALA A 354 18.86 -4.95 24.87
N TYR A 355 19.36 -6.02 24.23
CA TYR A 355 19.16 -7.40 24.68
C TYR A 355 19.71 -7.65 26.08
N VAL A 356 20.94 -7.20 26.36
CA VAL A 356 21.57 -7.33 27.70
C VAL A 356 20.76 -6.61 28.77
N LYS A 357 20.22 -5.42 28.47
CA LYS A 357 19.37 -4.66 29.41
C LYS A 357 18.06 -5.38 29.71
N GLU A 358 17.41 -5.91 28.68
CA GLU A 358 16.16 -6.67 28.85
C GLU A 358 16.39 -7.94 29.68
N GLU A 359 17.51 -8.64 29.46
CA GLU A 359 17.86 -9.84 30.23
C GLU A 359 18.17 -9.51 31.70
N ALA A 360 18.87 -8.40 31.96
CA ALA A 360 19.14 -7.91 33.31
C ALA A 360 17.83 -7.53 34.06
N GLU A 361 16.89 -6.87 33.38
CA GLU A 361 15.57 -6.58 33.96
C GLU A 361 14.76 -7.85 34.26
N LYS A 362 14.77 -8.83 33.35
CA LYS A 362 14.12 -10.14 33.58
C LYS A 362 14.71 -10.85 34.80
N ARG A 363 16.04 -10.86 34.95
CA ARG A 363 16.72 -11.42 36.14
C ARG A 363 16.36 -10.66 37.41
N ARG A 364 16.27 -9.32 37.36
CA ARG A 364 15.86 -8.50 38.51
C ARG A 364 14.42 -8.80 38.93
N LYS A 365 13.48 -8.84 37.98
CA LYS A 365 12.08 -9.19 38.25
C LYS A 365 11.93 -10.61 38.80
N ALA A 366 12.73 -11.56 38.30
CA ALA A 366 12.75 -12.93 38.83
C ALA A 366 13.29 -12.99 40.27
N ALA A 367 14.34 -12.22 40.58
CA ALA A 367 14.88 -12.12 41.93
C ALA A 367 13.92 -11.42 42.91
N GLU A 368 13.24 -10.35 42.46
CA GLU A 368 12.19 -9.66 43.23
C GLU A 368 10.99 -10.59 43.49
N ALA A 369 10.56 -11.39 42.50
CA ALA A 369 9.52 -12.40 42.68
C ALA A 369 9.93 -13.51 43.65
N ALA A 370 11.18 -13.96 43.60
CA ALA A 370 11.71 -14.96 44.54
C ALA A 370 11.85 -14.41 45.97
N ALA A 371 12.19 -13.13 46.13
CA ALA A 371 12.30 -12.48 47.44
C ALA A 371 10.93 -12.14 48.06
N SER A 372 9.87 -12.06 47.25
CA SER A 372 8.51 -11.71 47.67
C SER A 372 7.66 -12.89 48.16
N THR A 373 8.24 -14.08 48.33
CA THR A 373 7.57 -15.24 48.94
C THR A 373 7.96 -15.36 50.42
N PRO A 374 7.14 -14.91 51.39
CA PRO A 374 7.44 -15.04 52.81
C PRO A 374 6.92 -16.38 53.31
N GLY A 375 7.83 -17.27 53.71
CA GLY A 375 7.51 -18.37 54.62
C GLY A 375 7.51 -19.77 53.99
N ALA A 376 8.70 -20.36 53.87
CA ALA A 376 8.85 -21.80 53.99
C ALA A 376 10.05 -22.07 54.90
N LYS A 377 9.76 -22.49 56.14
CA LYS A 377 10.74 -23.02 57.09
C LYS A 377 11.41 -24.23 56.45
N ALA A 378 12.73 -24.29 56.63
CA ALA A 378 13.57 -25.42 56.28
C ALA A 378 13.30 -26.62 57.18
N GLU A 379 13.11 -27.81 56.60
CA GLU A 379 13.50 -29.11 57.17
C GLU A 379 13.98 -30.05 56.04
N PRO A 380 14.92 -30.99 56.31
CA PRO A 380 15.59 -31.81 55.29
C PRO A 380 15.07 -33.27 55.20
N ASP A 381 15.35 -33.89 54.04
CA ASP A 381 15.44 -35.33 53.71
C ASP A 381 14.30 -36.30 54.10
N THR A 382 13.58 -36.87 53.11
CA THR A 382 13.67 -38.28 52.58
C THR A 382 12.46 -38.64 51.66
N PRO A 383 12.50 -39.73 50.85
CA PRO A 383 11.65 -39.93 49.66
C PRO A 383 10.48 -40.94 49.78
N ALA A 384 9.36 -40.64 49.07
CA ALA A 384 8.26 -41.50 48.54
C ALA A 384 7.49 -42.45 49.53
N PRO A 385 6.30 -43.06 49.23
CA PRO A 385 5.47 -43.15 48.00
C PRO A 385 3.92 -42.93 48.27
N PRO A 386 2.94 -43.31 47.38
CA PRO A 386 1.51 -42.87 47.35
C PRO A 386 0.59 -43.75 48.26
N PRO A 387 -0.76 -43.56 48.47
CA PRO A 387 -1.84 -43.29 47.47
C PRO A 387 -3.17 -42.61 47.96
N ALA A 388 -4.14 -42.53 47.03
CA ALA A 388 -5.61 -42.65 47.20
C ALA A 388 -6.47 -41.57 47.90
N GLY A 389 -7.43 -41.02 47.13
CA GLY A 389 -8.86 -41.25 47.37
C GLY A 389 -9.71 -40.16 48.06
N GLN A 390 -10.92 -40.00 47.50
CA GLN A 390 -12.17 -39.37 48.02
C GLN A 390 -12.33 -37.87 47.77
N ASP A 391 -13.23 -37.46 46.87
CA ASP A 391 -14.70 -37.36 47.03
C ASP A 391 -15.14 -36.44 48.17
N GLN A 392 -15.68 -35.26 47.83
CA GLN A 392 -17.08 -34.94 48.14
C GLN A 392 -17.55 -33.63 47.50
N ALA A 393 -18.77 -33.71 46.97
CA ALA A 393 -19.61 -32.66 46.43
C ALA A 393 -20.11 -31.68 47.51
N ARG A 394 -20.49 -30.46 47.08
CA ARG A 394 -21.57 -29.70 47.72
C ARG A 394 -22.25 -28.76 46.74
N GLU A 395 -23.56 -28.97 46.62
CA GLU A 395 -24.55 -28.25 45.84
C GLU A 395 -25.17 -27.04 46.59
N HIS A 396 -25.77 -26.17 45.77
CA HIS A 396 -26.99 -25.36 45.97
C HIS A 396 -26.96 -24.11 46.87
N GLN A 397 -27.36 -22.97 46.27
CA GLN A 397 -28.63 -22.31 46.64
C GLN A 397 -29.15 -21.33 45.58
N VAL A 398 -30.46 -21.41 45.36
CA VAL A 398 -31.36 -20.63 44.48
C VAL A 398 -32.10 -19.60 45.36
N HIS A 399 -32.43 -18.43 44.82
CA HIS A 399 -33.44 -17.52 45.40
C HIS A 399 -34.42 -16.97 44.34
N PRO A 400 -35.69 -16.69 44.70
CA PRO A 400 -36.79 -16.50 43.74
C PRO A 400 -37.33 -15.06 43.62
N GLU A 401 -38.18 -14.90 42.61
CA GLU A 401 -39.03 -13.78 42.17
C GLU A 401 -40.09 -13.32 43.21
N PRO A 402 -40.69 -12.10 43.06
CA PRO A 402 -42.10 -12.04 42.61
C PRO A 402 -42.55 -10.76 41.83
N GLU A 403 -43.70 -10.89 41.14
CA GLU A 403 -44.59 -9.88 40.50
C GLU A 403 -46.02 -9.92 41.13
N PRO A 404 -47.08 -9.16 40.72
CA PRO A 404 -47.28 -7.78 40.20
C PRO A 404 -48.48 -7.05 40.94
N PRO A 405 -49.12 -5.95 40.43
CA PRO A 405 -50.29 -6.06 39.51
C PRO A 405 -50.63 -4.86 38.53
N ALA A 406 -51.48 -5.19 37.52
CA ALA A 406 -52.56 -4.52 36.72
C ALA A 406 -52.86 -2.98 36.82
N GLU A 407 -53.52 -2.23 35.90
CA GLU A 407 -54.37 -2.43 34.68
C GLU A 407 -54.63 -1.06 33.94
N ASP A 408 -55.14 -1.13 32.70
CA ASP A 408 -56.12 -0.26 31.97
C ASP A 408 -55.78 0.86 30.92
N ASP A 409 -56.44 0.64 29.75
CA ASP A 409 -57.19 1.49 28.78
C ASP A 409 -56.61 2.45 27.68
N THR A 410 -56.80 2.01 26.41
CA THR A 410 -57.13 2.60 25.05
C THR A 410 -57.08 4.13 24.72
N PRO A 411 -57.20 4.65 23.44
CA PRO A 411 -57.41 4.09 22.07
C PRO A 411 -56.50 4.67 20.90
N PRO A 412 -56.67 4.28 19.59
CA PRO A 412 -55.84 4.72 18.44
C PRO A 412 -56.55 5.69 17.44
N PRO A 413 -55.81 6.32 16.48
CA PRO A 413 -56.30 6.43 15.07
C PRO A 413 -55.16 6.55 13.99
N PRO A 414 -55.40 6.88 12.70
CA PRO A 414 -56.01 6.06 11.63
C PRO A 414 -55.20 6.00 10.30
N ASP A 415 -55.61 5.13 9.37
CA ASP A 415 -55.21 5.06 7.94
C ASP A 415 -55.70 6.26 7.10
N PRO A 416 -55.09 6.49 5.92
CA PRO A 416 -55.85 6.87 4.74
C PRO A 416 -55.53 6.03 3.49
N GLN A 417 -56.60 5.76 2.74
CA GLN A 417 -56.64 5.10 1.42
C GLN A 417 -56.16 5.99 0.26
N ALA A 418 -55.72 5.31 -0.81
CA ALA A 418 -55.89 5.55 -2.25
C ALA A 418 -55.37 6.87 -2.90
N GLU A 419 -54.57 6.72 -3.98
CA GLU A 419 -54.99 7.05 -5.37
C GLU A 419 -53.89 6.74 -6.42
N ASP A 420 -54.35 6.14 -7.52
CA ASP A 420 -53.99 6.32 -8.95
C ASP A 420 -52.59 6.05 -9.57
N GLY A 421 -52.59 5.06 -10.48
CA GLY A 421 -52.28 5.27 -11.91
C GLY A 421 -50.87 4.93 -12.41
N PRO A 422 -50.71 4.01 -13.41
CA PRO A 422 -49.42 3.76 -14.07
C PRO A 422 -49.27 4.61 -15.35
N PRO A 423 -48.05 5.04 -15.73
CA PRO A 423 -47.76 5.41 -17.10
C PRO A 423 -47.08 4.26 -17.89
N PRO A 424 -47.15 4.32 -19.23
CA PRO A 424 -47.00 3.18 -20.12
C PRO A 424 -45.54 2.91 -20.52
N GLY A 425 -45.32 1.73 -21.11
CA GLY A 425 -44.02 1.28 -21.59
C GLY A 425 -43.52 2.02 -22.83
N GLU A 426 -42.19 2.08 -22.93
CA GLU A 426 -41.47 2.30 -24.18
C GLU A 426 -40.37 1.24 -24.30
N SER A 427 -40.25 0.75 -25.53
CA SER A 427 -39.38 -0.30 -26.03
C SER A 427 -37.90 0.13 -26.08
N PRO A 428 -36.96 -0.82 -26.13
CA PRO A 428 -35.52 -0.52 -26.15
C PRO A 428 -35.05 -0.19 -27.58
N GLU A 429 -34.32 0.91 -27.74
CA GLU A 429 -33.46 1.12 -28.90
C GLU A 429 -31.99 0.97 -28.48
N ASP A 430 -31.31 0.07 -29.20
CA ASP A 430 -29.88 -0.14 -29.21
C ASP A 430 -29.12 1.15 -29.52
N THR A 431 -28.10 1.48 -28.73
CA THR A 431 -26.84 1.99 -29.30
C THR A 431 -25.67 1.62 -28.39
N THR A 432 -24.89 0.66 -28.87
CA THR A 432 -23.45 0.52 -28.63
C THR A 432 -22.72 1.80 -29.01
N GLU A 433 -21.88 2.34 -28.14
CA GLU A 433 -20.50 2.73 -28.48
C GLU A 433 -19.70 3.05 -27.20
N ALA A 434 -18.43 2.65 -27.24
CA ALA A 434 -17.53 2.62 -26.11
C ALA A 434 -16.99 4.03 -25.78
N GLU A 435 -16.96 4.39 -24.50
CA GLU A 435 -16.14 5.51 -24.03
C GLU A 435 -15.27 5.11 -22.82
N GLU A 436 -13.96 5.36 -22.99
CA GLU A 436 -12.93 5.28 -21.97
C GLU A 436 -13.21 6.29 -20.84
N PRO A 437 -13.31 5.88 -19.55
CA PRO A 437 -13.46 6.86 -18.48
C PRO A 437 -12.10 7.34 -17.99
N GLN A 438 -11.89 8.63 -18.23
CA GLN A 438 -10.82 9.49 -17.72
C GLN A 438 -10.98 9.70 -16.20
N ASP A 439 -10.07 9.14 -15.41
CA ASP A 439 -9.81 9.59 -14.03
C ASP A 439 -8.64 10.58 -14.04
N ARG A 440 -8.92 11.86 -14.28
CA ARG A 440 -8.04 12.97 -13.89
C ARG A 440 -8.89 14.17 -13.41
N PRO A 441 -8.49 14.87 -12.35
CA PRO A 441 -9.22 16.05 -11.87
C PRO A 441 -9.14 17.19 -12.89
N ALA A 442 -10.26 17.89 -13.08
CA ALA A 442 -10.45 18.90 -14.11
C ALA A 442 -9.50 20.12 -13.97
N PRO A 443 -8.63 20.40 -14.95
CA PRO A 443 -7.89 21.66 -15.05
C PRO A 443 -8.79 22.69 -15.78
N GLY A 444 -9.96 23.00 -15.21
CA GLY A 444 -11.04 23.69 -15.94
C GLY A 444 -11.24 25.18 -15.62
N ALA A 445 -11.01 25.60 -14.37
CA ALA A 445 -11.37 26.95 -13.93
C ALA A 445 -10.54 28.06 -14.62
N GLN A 446 -9.26 27.79 -14.93
CA GLN A 446 -8.42 28.73 -15.69
C GLN A 446 -8.80 28.79 -17.17
N ARG A 447 -9.16 27.66 -17.78
CA ARG A 447 -9.45 27.57 -19.23
C ARG A 447 -10.75 28.30 -19.61
N LEU A 448 -11.76 28.31 -18.72
CA LEU A 448 -13.00 29.06 -18.92
C LEU A 448 -12.79 30.58 -18.89
N ALA A 449 -11.86 31.07 -18.05
CA ALA A 449 -11.51 32.49 -17.99
C ALA A 449 -10.72 32.95 -19.23
N ASP A 450 -9.81 32.12 -19.75
CA ASP A 450 -9.02 32.42 -20.95
C ASP A 450 -9.88 32.44 -22.23
N PHE A 451 -10.89 31.56 -22.33
CA PHE A 451 -11.77 31.47 -23.49
C PHE A 451 -12.75 32.66 -23.57
N ALA A 452 -13.27 33.12 -22.42
CA ALA A 452 -14.10 34.34 -22.34
C ALA A 452 -13.31 35.62 -22.69
N ALA A 453 -11.98 35.60 -22.52
CA ALA A 453 -11.08 36.71 -22.85
C ALA A 453 -10.57 36.67 -24.32
N GLY A 454 -11.05 35.76 -25.16
CA GLY A 454 -10.63 35.64 -26.56
C GLY A 454 -9.17 35.19 -26.74
N ARG A 455 -8.54 34.62 -25.71
CA ARG A 455 -7.16 34.13 -25.79
C ARG A 455 -7.18 32.70 -26.34
N PRO A 456 -6.42 32.39 -27.40
CA PRO A 456 -6.36 31.04 -27.95
C PRO A 456 -5.84 30.06 -26.89
N PRO A 457 -6.34 28.81 -26.85
CA PRO A 457 -5.93 27.83 -25.85
C PRO A 457 -4.42 27.56 -26.00
N LYS A 458 -3.66 27.80 -24.93
CA LYS A 458 -2.23 27.43 -24.88
C LYS A 458 -2.13 25.92 -25.02
N ARG A 459 -1.68 25.44 -26.18
CA ARG A 459 -1.35 24.02 -26.38
C ARG A 459 -0.31 23.63 -25.33
N GLU A 460 -0.62 22.61 -24.53
CA GLU A 460 0.37 22.06 -23.61
C GLU A 460 1.60 21.63 -24.41
N PRO A 461 2.80 22.10 -24.04
CA PRO A 461 4.01 21.77 -24.77
C PRO A 461 4.23 20.25 -24.75
N ASP A 462 4.50 19.68 -25.92
CA ASP A 462 4.91 18.27 -26.07
C ASP A 462 6.00 17.93 -25.02
N ARG A 463 5.99 16.71 -24.48
CA ARG A 463 6.94 16.24 -23.46
C ARG A 463 8.39 16.52 -23.86
N LYS A 464 8.70 16.43 -25.15
CA LYS A 464 10.03 16.77 -25.71
C LYS A 464 10.36 18.26 -25.57
N THR A 465 9.39 19.13 -25.81
CA THR A 465 9.51 20.59 -25.66
C THR A 465 9.77 20.97 -24.21
N LYS A 466 9.09 20.30 -23.26
CA LYS A 466 9.32 20.54 -21.83
C LYS A 466 10.73 20.13 -21.40
N ILE A 467 11.18 18.94 -21.80
CA ILE A 467 12.55 18.47 -21.51
C ILE A 467 13.61 19.41 -22.11
N ALA A 468 13.38 19.90 -23.33
CA ALA A 468 14.29 20.86 -23.97
C ALA A 468 14.31 22.21 -23.24
N LEU A 469 13.16 22.71 -22.79
CA LEU A 469 13.06 23.97 -22.04
C LEU A 469 13.74 23.85 -20.67
N ASP A 470 13.53 22.73 -19.96
CA ASP A 470 14.19 22.45 -18.67
C ASP A 470 15.72 22.41 -18.83
N ALA A 471 16.23 21.81 -19.90
CA ALA A 471 17.66 21.79 -20.21
C ALA A 471 18.22 23.18 -20.54
N LEU A 472 17.46 24.03 -21.25
CA LEU A 472 17.85 25.42 -21.51
C LEU A 472 17.86 26.26 -20.23
N HIS A 473 16.91 26.07 -19.32
CA HIS A 473 16.93 26.74 -18.02
C HIS A 473 18.10 26.26 -17.14
N ALA A 474 18.44 24.97 -17.20
CA ALA A 474 19.63 24.45 -16.53
C ALA A 474 20.91 25.08 -17.09
N GLU A 475 21.01 25.24 -18.42
CA GLU A 475 22.11 25.97 -19.04
C GLU A 475 22.14 27.44 -18.64
N ALA A 476 20.99 28.12 -18.56
CA ALA A 476 20.90 29.50 -18.08
C ALA A 476 21.39 29.68 -16.63
N ASP A 477 21.03 28.75 -15.73
CA ASP A 477 21.52 28.76 -14.33
C ASP A 477 23.03 28.56 -14.28
N VAL A 478 23.58 27.66 -15.10
CA VAL A 478 25.03 27.46 -15.21
C VAL A 478 25.72 28.74 -15.68
N GLN A 479 25.23 29.37 -16.76
CA GLN A 479 25.81 30.61 -17.28
C GLN A 479 25.74 31.75 -16.25
N ALA A 480 24.59 31.92 -15.58
CA ALA A 480 24.41 32.95 -14.57
C ALA A 480 25.41 32.81 -13.43
N ARG A 481 25.63 31.58 -12.94
CA ARG A 481 26.58 31.31 -11.85
C ARG A 481 28.04 31.51 -12.25
N VAL A 482 28.43 31.10 -13.46
CA VAL A 482 29.80 31.37 -13.98
C VAL A 482 30.05 32.88 -14.09
N LEU A 483 29.02 33.66 -14.42
CA LEU A 483 29.11 35.13 -14.48
C LEU A 483 28.87 35.82 -13.12
N MET A 484 28.66 35.07 -12.05
CA MET A 484 28.34 35.59 -10.72
C MET A 484 27.13 36.55 -10.71
N ARG A 485 26.11 36.22 -11.52
CA ARG A 485 24.82 36.93 -11.59
C ARG A 485 23.70 36.03 -11.10
N THR A 486 22.62 36.64 -10.64
CA THR A 486 21.39 35.88 -10.43
C THR A 486 20.80 35.43 -11.78
N LEU A 487 20.04 34.34 -11.77
CA LEU A 487 19.35 33.86 -12.98
C LEU A 487 18.44 34.95 -13.59
N SER A 488 17.81 35.76 -12.74
CA SER A 488 16.95 36.86 -13.18
C SER A 488 17.73 37.96 -13.87
N GLU A 489 18.91 38.33 -13.37
CA GLU A 489 19.77 39.35 -14.00
C GLU A 489 20.36 38.85 -15.32
N HIS A 490 20.74 37.56 -15.38
CA HIS A 490 21.24 36.94 -16.60
C HIS A 490 20.17 36.91 -17.69
N LEU A 491 18.93 36.58 -17.34
CA LEU A 491 17.83 36.49 -18.31
C LEU A 491 17.10 37.81 -18.55
N ALA A 492 17.42 38.89 -17.83
CA ALA A 492 16.77 40.20 -17.95
C ALA A 492 16.71 40.75 -19.39
N PRO A 493 17.71 40.55 -20.27
CA PRO A 493 17.65 41.06 -21.65
C PRO A 493 16.59 40.39 -22.53
N ILE A 494 16.12 39.20 -22.17
CA ILE A 494 15.16 38.41 -22.96
C ILE A 494 13.87 38.07 -22.22
N SER A 495 13.84 38.28 -20.91
CA SER A 495 12.65 38.11 -20.08
C SER A 495 11.94 39.44 -20.02
N GLY A 496 10.88 39.62 -20.82
CA GLY A 496 9.98 40.77 -20.71
C GLY A 496 9.16 40.71 -19.41
N GLU A 497 7.84 40.91 -19.47
CA GLU A 497 6.94 40.72 -18.32
C GLU A 497 6.75 39.24 -17.90
N GLY A 498 7.57 38.31 -18.41
CA GLY A 498 7.43 36.87 -18.15
C GLY A 498 8.62 36.02 -18.60
N GLU A 499 8.49 34.70 -18.43
CA GLU A 499 9.52 33.73 -18.81
C GLU A 499 9.77 33.75 -20.33
N PRO A 500 11.05 33.72 -20.76
CA PRO A 500 11.39 33.78 -22.17
C PRO A 500 10.96 32.51 -22.91
N GLU A 501 10.42 32.68 -24.12
CA GLU A 501 10.08 31.54 -24.97
C GLU A 501 11.34 30.74 -25.38
N MET A 502 11.17 29.45 -25.70
CA MET A 502 12.29 28.52 -25.95
C MET A 502 13.29 29.02 -27.02
N ILE A 503 12.79 29.58 -28.12
CA ILE A 503 13.64 30.03 -29.23
C ILE A 503 14.48 31.26 -28.83
N PRO A 504 13.90 32.35 -28.29
CA PRO A 504 14.66 33.46 -27.70
C PRO A 504 15.69 33.01 -26.67
N LEU A 505 15.30 32.13 -25.73
CA LEU A 505 16.17 31.62 -24.68
C LEU A 505 17.37 30.88 -25.28
N ARG A 506 17.14 29.94 -26.20
CA ARG A 506 18.21 29.18 -26.86
C ARG A 506 19.18 30.10 -27.59
N ASN A 507 18.68 31.07 -28.37
CA ASN A 507 19.53 31.96 -29.15
C ASN A 507 20.39 32.86 -28.24
N TYR A 508 19.80 33.34 -27.14
CA TYR A 508 20.52 34.13 -26.15
C TYR A 508 21.64 33.34 -25.48
N LEU A 509 21.35 32.13 -24.99
CA LEU A 509 22.35 31.27 -24.35
C LEU A 509 23.50 30.95 -25.30
N LEU A 510 23.22 30.65 -26.57
CA LEU A 510 24.24 30.41 -27.59
C LEU A 510 25.13 31.63 -27.83
N ALA A 511 24.56 32.83 -27.83
CA ALA A 511 25.31 34.07 -27.98
C ALA A 511 26.23 34.36 -26.78
N GLN A 512 25.85 33.91 -25.58
CA GLN A 512 26.63 34.08 -24.35
C GLN A 512 27.73 33.03 -24.17
N ARG A 513 27.67 31.88 -24.87
CA ARG A 513 28.66 30.79 -24.73
C ARG A 513 30.13 31.24 -24.83
N PRO A 514 30.55 32.10 -25.78
CA PRO A 514 31.93 32.54 -25.88
C PRO A 514 32.43 33.28 -24.63
N GLU A 515 31.57 34.07 -23.98
CA GLU A 515 31.91 34.80 -22.76
C GLU A 515 32.12 33.84 -21.59
N ILE A 516 31.25 32.83 -21.46
CA ILE A 516 31.36 31.77 -20.46
C ILE A 516 32.62 30.94 -20.64
N ILE A 517 32.94 30.54 -21.88
CA ILE A 517 34.17 29.81 -22.20
C ILE A 517 35.39 30.65 -21.80
N ALA A 518 35.41 31.94 -22.16
CA ALA A 518 36.51 32.84 -21.81
C ALA A 518 36.63 33.08 -20.29
N GLN A 519 35.52 33.06 -19.53
CA GLN A 519 35.54 33.13 -18.06
C GLN A 519 36.14 31.85 -17.47
N LEU A 520 35.67 30.67 -17.90
CA LEU A 520 36.17 29.37 -17.43
C LEU A 520 37.67 29.19 -17.72
N GLU A 521 38.13 29.63 -18.89
CA GLU A 521 39.56 29.60 -19.25
C GLU A 521 40.39 30.53 -18.36
N ARG A 522 39.89 31.74 -18.06
CA ARG A 522 40.54 32.69 -17.15
C ARG A 522 40.69 32.14 -15.73
N GLU A 523 39.72 31.34 -15.29
CA GLU A 523 39.74 30.68 -13.98
C GLU A 523 40.52 29.36 -13.96
N GLY A 524 41.07 28.92 -15.10
CA GLY A 524 41.87 27.70 -15.21
C GLY A 524 41.06 26.42 -15.40
N HIS A 525 39.75 26.50 -15.64
CA HIS A 525 38.86 25.37 -15.89
C HIS A 525 38.81 24.98 -17.37
N THR A 526 39.97 24.64 -17.95
CA THR A 526 40.13 24.35 -19.38
C THR A 526 39.34 23.12 -19.86
N GLU A 527 39.17 22.10 -19.01
CA GLU A 527 38.37 20.90 -19.34
C GLU A 527 36.88 21.23 -19.46
N LEU A 528 36.35 22.08 -18.57
CA LEU A 528 34.95 22.52 -18.62
C LEU A 528 34.70 23.47 -19.77
N ALA A 529 35.65 24.37 -20.07
CA ALA A 529 35.59 25.22 -21.26
C ALA A 529 35.53 24.37 -22.54
N ALA A 530 36.38 23.35 -22.66
CA ALA A 530 36.39 22.43 -23.80
C ALA A 530 35.12 21.57 -23.89
N TYR A 531 34.56 21.14 -22.76
CA TYR A 531 33.25 20.48 -22.69
C TYR A 531 32.16 21.40 -23.23
N TYR A 532 32.09 22.62 -22.70
CA TYR A 532 31.02 23.56 -23.02
C TYR A 532 31.07 24.06 -24.48
N GLN A 533 32.28 24.16 -25.04
CA GLN A 533 32.49 24.44 -26.45
C GLN A 533 31.95 23.33 -27.38
N LYS A 534 32.03 22.06 -26.95
CA LYS A 534 31.57 20.89 -27.72
C LYS A 534 30.13 20.48 -27.40
N ALA A 535 29.53 21.04 -26.35
CA ALA A 535 28.20 20.67 -25.90
C ALA A 535 27.15 20.96 -26.98
N PRO A 536 26.18 20.05 -27.19
CA PRO A 536 25.10 20.26 -28.14
C PRO A 536 24.27 21.51 -27.76
N HIS A 537 23.45 22.00 -28.68
CA HIS A 537 22.61 23.19 -28.45
C HIS A 537 21.60 23.04 -27.31
N VAL A 538 21.28 21.80 -26.93
CA VAL A 538 20.47 21.47 -25.76
C VAL A 538 21.16 20.28 -25.09
N ASP A 539 21.84 20.52 -23.99
CA ASP A 539 22.57 19.49 -23.25
C ASP A 539 21.86 19.20 -21.93
N THR A 540 21.23 18.03 -21.84
CA THR A 540 20.53 17.60 -20.62
C THR A 540 21.47 17.26 -19.47
N LYS A 541 22.77 17.08 -19.74
CA LYS A 541 23.78 16.72 -18.74
C LYS A 541 24.62 17.91 -18.27
N ILE A 542 24.33 19.11 -18.74
CA ILE A 542 25.12 20.31 -18.43
C ILE A 542 25.22 20.57 -16.92
N ARG A 543 24.14 20.32 -16.17
CA ARG A 543 24.11 20.50 -14.71
C ARG A 543 25.03 19.51 -13.98
N GLU A 544 25.13 18.28 -14.48
CA GLU A 544 26.00 17.25 -13.90
C GLU A 544 27.47 17.57 -14.18
N ALA A 545 27.78 18.01 -15.41
CA ALA A 545 29.12 18.39 -15.81
C ALA A 545 29.67 19.58 -14.98
N PHE A 546 28.82 20.57 -14.66
CA PHE A 546 29.21 21.75 -13.88
C PHE A 546 29.04 21.58 -12.36
N ALA A 547 28.47 20.48 -11.87
CA ALA A 547 28.30 20.24 -10.44
C ALA A 547 29.62 20.29 -9.63
N PRO A 548 30.75 19.73 -10.10
CA PRO A 548 32.03 19.82 -9.40
C PRO A 548 32.57 21.26 -9.30
N TYR A 549 32.34 22.07 -10.31
CA TYR A 549 32.75 23.48 -10.35
C TYR A 549 32.01 24.30 -9.28
N PHE A 550 30.70 24.08 -9.12
CA PHE A 550 29.93 24.76 -8.07
C PHE A 550 30.09 24.13 -6.68
N GLY A 551 30.44 22.85 -6.59
CA GLY A 551 30.67 22.16 -5.32
C GLY A 551 31.99 22.56 -4.63
N GLY A 552 32.94 23.15 -5.38
CA GLY A 552 34.21 23.64 -4.86
C GLY A 552 34.21 25.11 -4.40
N ALA A 553 33.15 25.87 -4.71
CA ALA A 553 33.02 27.26 -4.30
C ALA A 553 32.38 27.34 -2.89
N PRO A 554 32.94 28.13 -1.95
CA PRO A 554 32.29 28.34 -0.66
C PRO A 554 30.91 28.97 -0.90
N ALA A 555 29.85 28.29 -0.43
CA ALA A 555 28.49 28.78 -0.56
C ALA A 555 28.33 30.09 0.22
N GLY A 556 28.27 31.22 -0.50
CA GLY A 556 27.92 32.54 0.03
C GLY A 556 29.05 33.56 0.01
N GLN A 557 29.18 34.26 -1.12
CA GLN A 557 29.43 35.69 -1.18
C GLN A 557 28.58 36.30 -2.29
#